data_AF-A0A524LT89-F1
#
_entry.id   AF-A0A524LT89-F1
#
_cell.length_a   1.000
_cell.length_b   1.000
_cell.length_c   1.000
_cell.angle_alpha   90.00
_cell.angle_beta   90.00
_cell.angle_gamma   90.00
#
_symmetry.space_group_name_H-M   'P 1'
#
loop_
_entity.id
_entity.type
_entity.pdbx_description
1 polymer ?
#
loop_
_entity_poly.entity_id
_entity_poly.type
_entity_poly.pdbx_seq_one_letter_code
_entity_poly.pdbx_strand_id
1 'polypeptide(L)' 'MKTICILGSTGSIGVNTLDIVRQHPDLFQAGILVANKNIERLFEQVTEFKP' A
#
# COMPACT_ATOMS: atom_id res chain seq x y z
N MET A 1 0.81 -11.57 -11.57
CA MET A 1 0.48 -10.92 -10.29
C MET A 1 1.54 -11.21 -9.24
N LYS A 2 2.20 -10.17 -8.72
CA LYS A 2 3.20 -10.24 -7.65
C LYS A 2 2.63 -9.61 -6.39
N THR A 3 2.66 -10.33 -5.28
CA THR A 3 2.26 -9.81 -3.97
C THR A 3 3.46 -9.16 -3.31
N ILE A 4 3.32 -7.90 -2.89
CA ILE A 4 4.39 -7.12 -2.28
C ILE A 4 4.04 -6.68 -0.86
N CYS A 5 5.07 -6.55 -0.03
CA CYS A 5 5.01 -5.96 1.31
C CYS A 5 5.60 -4.56 1.27
N ILE A 6 4.90 -3.57 1.82
CA ILE A 6 5.31 -2.17 1.84
C ILE A 6 5.58 -1.73 3.29
N LEU A 7 6.86 -1.63 3.63
CA LEU A 7 7.32 -1.13 4.92
C LEU A 7 7.39 0.40 4.90
N GLY A 8 6.52 1.06 5.67
CA GLY A 8 6.35 2.52 5.64
C GLY A 8 5.35 3.00 4.59
N SER A 9 4.22 2.30 4.42
CA SER A 9 3.20 2.58 3.40
C SER A 9 2.62 3.99 3.47
N THR A 10 2.61 4.62 4.64
CA THR A 10 2.07 5.98 4.85
C THR A 10 3.08 7.10 4.59
N GLY A 11 4.35 6.77 4.37
CA GLY A 11 5.40 7.73 4.00
C GLY A 11 5.39 8.02 2.50
N SER A 12 6.13 9.05 2.07
CA SER A 12 6.11 9.52 0.67
C SER A 12 6.41 8.42 -0.35
N ILE A 13 7.40 7.55 -0.07
CA ILE A 13 7.74 6.43 -0.96
C ILE A 13 6.65 5.35 -0.96
N GLY A 14 6.10 5.02 0.21
CA GLY A 14 5.04 4.03 0.33
C GLY A 14 3.76 4.42 -0.41
N VAL A 15 3.40 5.70 -0.35
CA VAL A 15 2.26 6.28 -1.06
C VAL A 15 2.49 6.23 -2.57
N ASN A 16 3.64 6.71 -3.04
CA ASN A 16 3.97 6.65 -4.47
C ASN A 16 4.02 5.19 -4.98
N THR A 17 4.46 4.25 -4.13
CA THR A 17 4.45 2.82 -4.46
C THR A 17 3.02 2.30 -4.61
N LEU A 18 2.10 2.68 -3.72
CA LEU A 18 0.69 2.32 -3.81
C LEU A 18 0.01 2.94 -5.04
N ASP A 19 0.45 4.11 -5.49
CA ASP A 19 -0.04 4.70 -6.74
C ASP A 19 0.33 3.84 -7.96
N ILE A 20 1.50 3.21 -7.97
CA ILE A 20 1.91 2.26 -9.01
C ILE A 20 1.06 0.97 -8.93
N VAL A 21 0.80 0.47 -7.72
CA VAL A 21 -0.08 -0.71 -7.52
C VAL A 21 -1.49 -0.41 -8.05
N ARG A 22 -2.02 0.79 -7.79
CA ARG A 22 -3.34 1.22 -8.29
C ARG A 22 -3.39 1.31 -9.81
N GLN A 23 -2.30 1.75 -10.45
CA GLN A 23 -2.21 1.87 -11.91
C GLN A 23 -2.02 0.52 -12.61
N HIS A 24 -1.47 -0.49 -11.92
CA HIS A 24 -1.16 -1.80 -12.48
C HIS A 24 -1.66 -2.96 -11.60
N PRO A 25 -2.98 -3.05 -11.35
CA PRO A 25 -3.56 -4.07 -10.47
C PRO A 25 -3.46 -5.49 -11.05
N ASP A 26 -3.25 -5.63 -12.37
CA ASP A 26 -2.99 -6.91 -13.04
C ASP A 26 -1.57 -7.45 -12.74
N LEU A 27 -0.64 -6.55 -12.44
CA LEU A 27 0.75 -6.88 -12.17
C LEU A 27 1.03 -7.02 -10.67
N PHE A 28 0.44 -6.17 -9.83
CA PHE A 28 0.80 -6.05 -8.42
C PHE A 28 -0.41 -6.10 -7.48
N GLN A 29 -0.19 -6.70 -6.31
CA GLN A 29 -1.10 -6.65 -5.17
C GLN A 29 -0.31 -6.26 -3.93
N ALA A 30 -0.76 -5.25 -3.19
CA ALA A 30 -0.18 -4.90 -1.89
C ALA A 30 -0.80 -5.82 -0.83
N GLY A 31 -0.07 -6.87 -0.43
CA GLY A 31 -0.59 -7.87 0.53
C GLY A 31 -0.19 -7.62 1.98
N ILE A 32 0.77 -6.72 2.23
CA ILE A 32 1.12 -6.31 3.60
C ILE A 32 1.46 -4.83 3.59
N LEU A 33 0.82 -4.07 4.49
CA LEU A 33 1.10 -2.66 4.72
C LEU A 33 1.59 -2.47 6.15
N VAL A 34 2.73 -1.81 6.31
CA VAL A 34 3.27 -1.46 7.64
C VAL A 34 3.42 0.05 7.74
N ALA A 35 2.91 0.63 8.83
CA ALA A 35 3.06 2.05 9.14
C ALA A 35 3.46 2.24 10.61
N ASN A 36 4.01 3.40 10.95
CA ASN A 36 4.43 3.73 12.31
C ASN A 36 3.29 4.39 13.11
N LYS A 37 2.89 5.61 12.75
CA LYS A 37 1.97 6.44 13.57
C LYS A 37 0.72 6.93 12.84
N ASN A 38 0.72 6.96 11.50
CA ASN A 38 -0.37 7.53 10.72
C ASN A 38 -1.48 6.50 10.49
N ILE A 39 -2.28 6.25 11.53
CA ILE A 39 -3.32 5.22 11.52
C ILE A 39 -4.47 5.56 10.57
N GLU A 40 -4.87 6.83 10.49
CA GLU A 40 -5.94 7.27 9.57
C GLU A 40 -5.60 6.93 8.13
N ARG A 41 -4.39 7.29 7.68
CA ARG A 41 -3.94 6.98 6.33
C ARG A 41 -3.75 5.47 6.12
N LEU A 42 -3.26 4.74 7.11
CA LEU A 42 -3.15 3.29 7.01
C LEU A 42 -4.55 2.65 6.85
N PHE A 43 -5.56 3.16 7.56
CA PHE A 43 -6.94 2.68 7.48
C PHE A 43 -7.53 2.89 6.07
N GLU A 44 -7.32 4.07 5.47
CA GLU A 44 -7.68 4.33 4.07
C GLU A 44 -7.01 3.32 3.13
N GLN A 45 -5.70 3.10 3.30
CA GLN A 45 -4.94 2.16 2.47
C GLN A 45 -5.43 0.71 2.62
N VAL A 46 -5.73 0.25 3.84
CA VAL A 46 -6.24 -1.11 4.08
C VAL A 46 -7.63 -1.29 3.48
N THR A 47 -8.48 -0.26 3.58
CA THR A 47 -9.85 -0.29 3.02
C THR A 47 -9.82 -0.42 1.50
N GLU A 48 -8.89 0.29 0.85
CA GLU A 48 -8.74 0.28 -0.59
C GLU A 48 -8.06 -0.99 -1.11
N PHE A 49 -6.86 -1.28 -0.62
CA PHE A 49 -5.99 -2.32 -1.20
C PHE A 49 -6.29 -3.72 -0.67
N LYS A 50 -7.04 -3.83 0.45
CA LYS A 50 -7.39 -5.09 1.11
C LYS A 50 -6.20 -6.04 1.23
N PRO A 51 -5.09 -5.57 1.86
CA PRO A 51 -3.89 -6.37 2.04
C PRO A 51 -4.17 -7.65 2.84
#